data_AF-A0AAP0KFW7-F1
#
_entry.id   AF-A0AAP0KFW7-F1
#
_cell.length_a   1.000
_cell.length_b   1.000
_cell.length_c   1.000
_cell.angle_alpha   90.00
_cell.angle_beta   90.00
_cell.angle_gamma   90.00
#
_symmetry.space_group_name_H-M   'P 1'
#
loop_
_entity.id
_entity.type
_entity.pdbx_description
1 polymer ?
#
loop_
_entity_poly.entity_id
_entity_poly.type
_entity_poly.pdbx_seq_one_letter_code
_entity_poly.pdbx_strand_id
1 'polypeptide(L)'
;MKIDLKTINKKHLGQDIQVQFDKKLDFVINLYVSQSHTFKYTNQCNFGEYITEYNAKYRLLDIYASIFTLCFYNTTPNAFTLGSLMGNPNSESILRWVWATNRNRPIPENATLTFSCNNNLILANANGRVARQTNTANKGVVGLKHLNNGDFVLYNA
;
A
#
# COMPACT_ATOMS: atom_id res chain seq x y z
N MET A 1 -44.51 -10.87 -7.13
CA MET A 1 -44.03 -11.34 -5.81
C MET A 1 -42.98 -10.35 -5.32
N LYS A 2 -43.29 -9.57 -4.27
CA LYS A 2 -42.35 -8.60 -3.68
C LYS A 2 -41.44 -9.37 -2.72
N ILE A 3 -40.13 -9.34 -2.93
CA ILE A 3 -39.16 -9.87 -1.96
C ILE A 3 -38.63 -8.66 -1.17
N ASP A 4 -38.89 -8.67 0.13
CA ASP A 4 -38.41 -7.66 1.09
C ASP A 4 -36.98 -8.03 1.51
N LEU A 5 -36.00 -7.15 1.21
CA LEU A 5 -34.60 -7.32 1.58
C LEU A 5 -34.37 -6.79 2.98
N LYS A 6 -34.88 -7.51 4.00
CA LYS A 6 -34.49 -7.27 5.38
C LYS A 6 -33.68 -8.46 5.89
N THR A 7 -32.48 -8.12 6.37
CA THR A 7 -31.54 -8.96 7.13
C THR A 7 -30.46 -9.67 6.29
N ILE A 8 -29.46 -8.90 5.83
CA ILE A 8 -28.11 -9.45 5.67
C ILE A 8 -27.34 -9.12 6.95
N ASN A 9 -27.27 -10.09 7.86
CA ASN A 9 -26.51 -10.00 9.09
C ASN A 9 -25.01 -9.99 8.75
N LYS A 10 -24.32 -8.91 9.14
CA LYS A 10 -22.85 -8.83 9.11
C LYS A 10 -22.27 -9.77 10.16
N LYS A 11 -21.93 -11.00 9.78
CA LYS A 11 -20.91 -11.81 10.46
C LYS A 11 -20.57 -13.01 9.59
N HIS A 12 -19.46 -12.92 8.88
CA HIS A 12 -18.40 -13.95 8.80
C HIS A 12 -17.42 -13.54 7.68
N LEU A 13 -16.29 -12.99 8.10
CA LEU A 13 -15.07 -12.94 7.29
C LEU A 13 -14.53 -14.36 7.20
N GLY A 14 -14.27 -14.82 5.98
CA GLY A 14 -13.48 -16.02 5.71
C GLY A 14 -14.24 -17.33 5.89
N GLN A 15 -14.91 -17.80 4.84
CA GLN A 15 -15.05 -19.22 4.49
C GLN A 15 -15.73 -19.35 3.13
N ASP A 16 -15.31 -20.38 2.38
CA ASP A 16 -15.74 -20.69 1.02
C ASP A 16 -17.27 -20.75 0.89
N ILE A 17 -17.81 -20.02 -0.09
CA ILE A 17 -19.22 -20.12 -0.44
C ILE A 17 -19.38 -21.29 -1.40
N GLN A 18 -19.72 -22.47 -0.88
CA GLN A 18 -20.22 -23.57 -1.71
C GLN A 18 -21.70 -23.34 -1.97
N VAL A 19 -22.02 -22.97 -3.21
CA VAL A 19 -23.39 -22.78 -3.69
C VAL A 19 -23.76 -23.96 -4.58
N GLN A 20 -24.74 -24.76 -4.16
CA GLN A 20 -25.28 -25.85 -4.98
C GLN A 20 -26.71 -25.47 -5.38
N PHE A 21 -27.00 -25.37 -6.68
CA PHE A 21 -28.36 -25.18 -7.18
C PHE A 21 -28.66 -26.09 -8.35
N ASP A 22 -29.82 -26.74 -8.27
CA ASP A 22 -30.30 -27.70 -9.24
C ASP A 22 -31.05 -26.98 -10.39
N LYS A 23 -30.74 -27.45 -11.60
CA LYS A 23 -31.30 -27.22 -12.93
C LYS A 23 -31.91 -25.84 -13.30
N LYS A 24 -31.07 -25.15 -14.10
CA LYS A 24 -31.38 -24.45 -15.36
C LYS A 24 -31.93 -23.02 -15.25
N LEU A 25 -31.00 -22.09 -15.03
CA LEU A 25 -31.03 -20.76 -15.63
C LEU A 25 -29.58 -20.29 -15.80
N ASP A 26 -29.13 -20.13 -17.05
CA ASP A 26 -27.76 -19.71 -17.35
C ASP A 26 -27.55 -18.26 -16.89
N PHE A 27 -26.73 -18.07 -15.86
CA PHE A 27 -26.23 -16.76 -15.46
C PHE A 27 -24.71 -16.76 -15.62
N VAL A 28 -24.21 -16.12 -16.66
CA VAL A 28 -22.78 -15.86 -16.81
C VAL A 28 -22.44 -14.69 -15.89
N ILE A 29 -21.90 -15.01 -14.71
CA ILE A 29 -21.28 -14.00 -13.86
C ILE A 29 -19.77 -14.06 -14.11
N ASN A 30 -19.27 -13.19 -14.98
CA ASN A 30 -17.83 -12.90 -15.04
C ASN A 30 -17.45 -12.03 -13.82
N LEU A 31 -17.42 -12.62 -12.61
CA LEU A 31 -16.82 -11.99 -11.44
C LEU A 31 -15.31 -12.20 -11.53
N TYR A 32 -14.62 -11.38 -12.33
CA TYR A 32 -13.24 -11.05 -12.03
C TYR A 32 -13.23 -10.05 -10.87
N VAL A 33 -13.58 -10.49 -9.66
CA VAL A 33 -13.17 -9.77 -8.44
C VAL A 33 -11.74 -10.21 -8.18
N SER A 34 -10.82 -9.60 -8.94
CA SER A 34 -9.47 -9.47 -8.41
C SER A 34 -9.60 -8.68 -7.12
N GLN A 35 -9.30 -9.30 -5.98
CA GLN A 35 -9.23 -8.58 -4.71
C GLN A 35 -8.17 -7.48 -4.88
N SER A 36 -8.62 -6.25 -5.14
CA SER A 36 -7.71 -5.10 -5.13
C SER A 36 -7.12 -5.01 -3.72
N HIS A 37 -5.80 -5.14 -3.60
CA HIS A 37 -5.12 -5.09 -2.31
C HIS A 37 -5.07 -3.63 -1.84
N THR A 38 -6.18 -3.12 -1.28
CA THR A 38 -6.24 -1.75 -0.79
C THR A 38 -5.50 -1.62 0.53
N PHE A 39 -4.80 -0.50 0.72
CA PHE A 39 -4.18 -0.17 1.99
C PHE A 39 -4.07 1.35 2.16
N LYS A 40 -3.85 1.78 3.41
CA LYS A 40 -3.51 3.16 3.76
C LYS A 40 -2.47 3.16 4.87
N TYR A 41 -1.32 3.74 4.59
CA TYR A 41 -0.32 4.07 5.60
C TYR A 41 -0.35 5.56 5.89
N THR A 42 -0.37 5.91 7.16
CA THR A 42 -0.22 7.29 7.63
C THR A 42 1.21 7.47 8.13
N ASN A 43 1.87 8.54 7.69
CA ASN A 43 3.19 8.94 8.13
C ASN A 43 3.11 9.49 9.57
N GLN A 44 3.04 8.57 10.52
CA GLN A 44 2.91 8.77 11.96
C GLN A 44 3.70 7.66 12.68
N CYS A 45 3.74 7.71 14.01
CA CYS A 45 4.45 6.78 14.92
C CYS A 45 5.95 7.11 15.12
N ASN A 46 6.58 6.36 16.03
CA ASN A 46 7.98 6.51 16.39
C ASN A 46 8.91 6.19 15.22
N PHE A 47 10.10 6.79 15.25
CA PHE A 47 11.15 6.47 14.29
C PHE A 47 11.81 5.15 14.62
N GLY A 48 12.37 4.50 13.60
CA GLY A 48 13.23 3.33 13.80
C GLY A 48 14.50 3.67 14.59
N GLU A 49 15.06 2.65 15.23
CA GLU A 49 16.12 2.80 16.24
C GLU A 49 17.53 2.85 15.64
N TYR A 50 17.73 2.23 14.47
CA TYR A 50 19.06 2.04 13.89
C TYR A 50 19.53 3.21 13.04
N ILE A 51 20.86 3.34 12.92
CA ILE A 51 21.49 4.40 12.13
C ILE A 51 21.30 4.12 10.65
N THR A 52 20.84 5.15 9.93
CA THR A 52 20.71 5.14 8.48
C THR A 52 21.74 6.07 7.82
N GLU A 53 21.94 5.90 6.52
CA GLU A 53 22.68 6.84 5.68
C GLU A 53 22.17 8.28 5.89
N TYR A 54 23.09 9.22 6.09
CA TYR A 54 22.84 10.63 6.43
C TYR A 54 22.15 10.89 7.78
N ASN A 55 22.15 9.91 8.71
CA ASN A 55 21.45 10.01 10.00
C ASN A 55 19.95 10.35 9.84
N ALA A 56 19.33 9.93 8.73
CA ALA A 56 17.93 10.17 8.49
C ALA A 56 17.06 9.40 9.50
N LYS A 57 15.97 10.03 9.93
CA LYS A 57 14.92 9.37 10.70
C LYS A 57 13.96 8.69 9.72
N TYR A 58 13.36 7.58 10.15
CA TYR A 58 12.55 6.76 9.25
C TYR A 58 11.44 5.99 9.94
N ARG A 59 10.43 5.61 9.15
CA ARG A 59 9.27 4.82 9.54
C ARG A 59 9.05 3.74 8.50
N LEU A 60 9.13 2.49 8.92
CA LEU A 60 8.93 1.34 8.05
C LEU A 60 7.44 1.17 7.72
N LEU A 61 7.18 0.71 6.51
CA LEU A 61 5.86 0.27 6.06
C LEU A 61 5.86 -1.24 5.93
N ASP A 62 4.68 -1.85 6.04
CA ASP A 62 4.50 -3.30 5.83
C ASP A 62 4.45 -3.64 4.33
N ILE A 63 5.47 -3.16 3.60
CA ILE A 63 5.72 -3.42 2.19
C ILE A 63 7.22 -3.64 2.05
N TYR A 64 7.63 -4.91 2.09
CA TYR A 64 9.04 -5.31 2.10
C TYR A 64 9.26 -6.58 1.27
N ALA A 65 10.52 -6.79 0.87
CA ALA A 65 10.98 -8.02 0.25
C ALA A 65 12.49 -8.16 0.46
N SER A 66 12.94 -9.30 0.98
CA SER A 66 14.34 -9.54 1.32
C SER A 66 14.89 -8.41 2.22
N ILE A 67 15.99 -7.77 1.84
CA ILE A 67 16.62 -6.66 2.56
C ILE A 67 16.03 -5.29 2.21
N PHE A 68 14.95 -5.22 1.45
CA PHE A 68 14.36 -3.95 1.03
C PHE A 68 13.01 -3.69 1.67
N THR A 69 12.83 -2.49 2.20
CA THR A 69 11.57 -2.08 2.85
C THR A 69 11.17 -0.68 2.42
N LEU A 70 9.89 -0.50 2.07
CA LEU A 70 9.35 0.82 1.78
C LEU A 70 9.14 1.60 3.09
N CYS A 71 9.44 2.90 3.07
CA CYS A 71 9.48 3.70 4.29
C CYS A 71 9.27 5.19 4.01
N PHE A 72 8.81 5.91 5.03
CA PHE A 72 8.95 7.36 5.08
C PHE A 72 10.25 7.70 5.79
N TYR A 73 11.04 8.62 5.26
CA TYR A 73 12.28 9.08 5.91
C TYR A 73 12.47 10.59 5.77
N ASN A 74 13.25 11.19 6.68
CA ASN A 74 13.58 12.60 6.65
C ASN A 74 14.93 12.91 7.30
N THR A 75 15.62 13.92 6.76
CA THR A 75 16.78 14.59 7.37
C THR A 75 16.44 15.98 7.88
N THR A 76 15.30 16.53 7.47
CA THR A 76 14.74 17.81 7.93
C THR A 76 13.45 17.55 8.69
N PRO A 77 13.23 18.14 9.89
CA PRO A 77 12.00 17.95 10.64
C PRO A 77 10.74 18.23 9.80
N ASN A 78 9.74 17.36 9.91
CA ASN A 78 8.45 17.49 9.22
C ASN A 78 8.53 17.54 7.66
N ALA A 79 9.63 17.07 7.07
CA ALA A 79 9.83 17.05 5.61
C ALA A 79 10.24 15.64 5.15
N PHE A 80 9.25 14.81 4.87
CA PHE A 80 9.41 13.39 4.60
C PHE A 80 9.47 13.05 3.11
N THR A 81 10.25 12.03 2.81
CA THR A 81 10.34 11.39 1.50
C THR A 81 9.90 9.94 1.63
N LEU A 82 9.12 9.46 0.67
CA LEU A 82 8.87 8.03 0.49
C LEU A 82 10.05 7.41 -0.28
N GLY A 83 10.63 6.36 0.27
CA GLY A 83 11.79 5.69 -0.32
C GLY A 83 11.89 4.22 0.03
N SER A 84 12.90 3.57 -0.55
CA SER A 84 13.25 2.17 -0.26
C SER A 84 14.54 2.15 0.54
N LEU A 85 14.45 1.53 1.72
CA LEU A 85 15.56 1.27 2.63
C LEU A 85 16.12 -0.12 2.36
N MET A 86 17.44 -0.21 2.21
CA MET A 86 18.16 -1.46 2.06
C MET A 86 18.94 -1.78 3.34
N GLY A 87 18.74 -2.97 3.87
CA GLY A 87 19.42 -3.53 5.02
C GLY A 87 18.45 -4.25 5.96
N ASN A 88 19.00 -4.96 6.94
CA ASN A 88 18.19 -5.58 7.99
C ASN A 88 17.97 -4.54 9.11
N PRO A 89 16.74 -4.07 9.33
CA PRO A 89 16.43 -3.08 10.38
C PRO A 89 16.55 -3.66 11.79
N ASN A 90 17.05 -4.88 11.96
CA ASN A 90 17.40 -5.50 13.25
C ASN A 90 18.91 -5.75 13.38
N SER A 91 19.73 -5.09 12.56
CA SER A 91 21.20 -5.17 12.57
C SER A 91 21.79 -3.78 12.72
N GLU A 92 22.94 -3.71 13.40
CA GLU A 92 23.71 -2.46 13.59
C GLU A 92 24.44 -1.98 12.32
N SER A 93 24.36 -2.74 11.22
CA SER A 93 24.90 -2.27 9.94
C SER A 93 24.13 -1.05 9.44
N ILE A 94 24.86 -0.08 8.88
CA ILE A 94 24.26 1.13 8.30
C ILE A 94 23.25 0.73 7.21
N LEU A 95 22.00 1.19 7.39
CA LEU A 95 20.92 1.03 6.41
C LEU A 95 21.04 2.11 5.34
N ARG A 96 20.87 1.75 4.07
CA ARG A 96 21.11 2.64 2.92
C ARG A 96 19.85 2.98 2.14
N TRP A 97 19.79 4.17 1.56
CA TRP A 97 18.66 4.60 0.74
C TRP A 97 18.92 4.26 -0.72
N VAL A 98 18.16 3.33 -1.30
CA VAL A 98 18.39 2.88 -2.69
C VAL A 98 17.44 3.54 -3.69
N TRP A 99 16.31 4.07 -3.23
CA TRP A 99 15.34 4.76 -4.09
C TRP A 99 14.51 5.78 -3.30
N ALA A 100 14.05 6.83 -4.00
CA ALA A 100 13.14 7.83 -3.44
C ALA A 100 12.33 8.56 -4.54
N THR A 101 11.06 8.90 -4.26
CA THR A 101 10.16 9.51 -5.28
C THR A 101 9.95 11.02 -5.14
N ASN A 102 9.91 11.57 -3.93
CA ASN A 102 9.48 12.95 -3.69
C ASN A 102 10.54 13.81 -2.99
N ARG A 103 11.84 13.52 -3.20
CA ARG A 103 12.96 14.25 -2.60
C ARG A 103 12.90 15.77 -2.81
N ASN A 104 12.49 16.21 -3.98
CA ASN A 104 12.37 17.64 -4.33
C ASN A 104 11.09 18.31 -3.81
N ARG A 105 10.11 17.52 -3.33
CA ARG A 105 8.87 18.01 -2.76
C ARG A 105 8.44 17.12 -1.59
N PRO A 106 9.13 17.23 -0.44
CA PRO A 106 8.81 16.45 0.74
C PRO A 106 7.36 16.67 1.21
N ILE A 107 6.83 15.69 1.93
CA ILE A 107 5.48 15.72 2.52
C ILE A 107 5.56 15.87 4.04
N PRO A 108 4.56 16.45 4.70
CA PRO A 108 4.58 16.61 6.14
C PRO A 108 4.31 15.30 6.91
N GLU A 109 4.47 15.37 8.23
CA GLU A 109 3.82 14.47 9.19
C GLU A 109 2.33 14.31 8.85
N ASN A 110 1.74 13.16 9.14
CA ASN A 110 0.35 12.81 8.84
C ASN A 110 0.01 12.70 7.34
N ALA A 111 0.99 12.84 6.43
CA ALA A 111 0.83 12.47 5.03
C ALA A 111 0.49 10.98 4.88
N THR A 112 -0.11 10.60 3.75
CA THR A 112 -0.59 9.22 3.55
C THR A 112 -0.11 8.61 2.25
N LEU A 113 0.27 7.33 2.29
CA LEU A 113 0.41 6.48 1.12
C LEU A 113 -0.81 5.56 1.05
N THR A 114 -1.59 5.63 -0.03
CA THR A 114 -2.84 4.88 -0.18
C THR A 114 -2.87 4.17 -1.52
N PHE A 115 -3.23 2.89 -1.52
CA PHE A 115 -3.71 2.20 -2.72
C PHE A 115 -5.21 1.97 -2.53
N SER A 116 -6.03 2.62 -3.37
CA SER A 116 -7.48 2.65 -3.18
C SER A 116 -8.21 1.72 -4.16
N CYS A 117 -9.52 1.55 -3.98
CA CYS A 117 -10.37 0.68 -4.80
C CYS A 117 -10.42 1.08 -6.29
N ASN A 118 -10.00 2.29 -6.66
CA ASN A 118 -9.85 2.69 -8.05
C ASN A 118 -8.55 2.18 -8.68
N ASN A 119 -7.71 1.45 -7.93
CA ASN A 119 -6.42 0.91 -8.34
C ASN A 119 -5.34 1.96 -8.65
N ASN A 120 -5.39 3.09 -7.95
CA ASN A 120 -4.38 4.14 -8.00
C ASN A 120 -3.56 4.18 -6.71
N LEU A 121 -2.24 4.30 -6.84
CA LEU A 121 -1.35 4.57 -5.73
C LEU A 121 -1.19 6.09 -5.58
N ILE A 122 -1.49 6.60 -4.39
CA ILE A 122 -1.53 8.02 -4.10
C ILE A 122 -0.67 8.31 -2.87
N LEU A 123 0.23 9.28 -3.01
CA LEU A 123 0.91 9.95 -1.93
C LEU A 123 0.24 11.31 -1.72
N ALA A 124 -0.38 11.54 -0.57
CA ALA A 124 -1.11 12.77 -0.26
C ALA A 124 -0.55 13.45 1.00
N ASN A 125 -0.62 14.78 1.04
CA ASN A 125 -0.30 15.56 2.23
C ASN A 125 -1.34 15.33 3.35
N ALA A 126 -1.02 15.77 4.57
CA ALA A 126 -1.92 15.67 5.73
C ALA A 126 -3.32 16.26 5.50
N ASN A 127 -3.43 17.29 4.66
CA ASN A 127 -4.70 17.93 4.28
C ASN A 127 -5.41 17.24 3.11
N GLY A 128 -4.94 16.06 2.67
CA GLY A 128 -5.52 15.30 1.56
C GLY A 128 -5.08 15.75 0.16
N ARG A 129 -4.32 16.85 0.02
CA ARG A 129 -3.83 17.29 -1.30
C ARG A 129 -2.83 16.28 -1.88
N VAL A 130 -3.10 15.81 -3.10
CA VAL A 130 -2.23 14.85 -3.81
C VAL A 130 -0.84 15.44 -4.05
N ALA A 131 0.18 14.77 -3.52
CA ALA A 131 1.58 15.12 -3.69
C ALA A 131 2.22 14.37 -4.88
N ARG A 132 1.91 13.08 -5.03
CA ARG A 132 2.29 12.22 -6.16
C ARG A 132 1.22 11.16 -6.36
N GLN A 133 1.08 10.66 -7.59
CA GLN A 133 0.22 9.51 -7.88
C GLN A 133 0.71 8.79 -9.14
N THR A 134 0.27 7.55 -9.33
CA THR A 134 0.68 6.71 -10.47
C THR A 134 -0.22 6.84 -11.70
N ASN A 135 -1.41 7.44 -11.55
CA ASN A 135 -2.41 7.57 -12.62
C ASN A 135 -2.80 6.21 -13.23
N THR A 136 -2.89 5.18 -12.39
CA THR A 136 -3.24 3.80 -12.79
C THR A 136 -4.72 3.48 -12.59
N ALA A 137 -5.52 4.50 -12.27
CA ALA A 137 -6.94 4.33 -12.02
C ALA A 137 -7.62 3.62 -13.20
N ASN A 138 -8.31 2.52 -12.91
CA ASN A 138 -9.01 1.69 -13.91
C ASN A 138 -8.13 1.12 -15.04
N LYS A 139 -6.81 1.02 -14.84
CA LYS A 139 -5.86 0.49 -15.85
C LYS A 139 -5.44 -0.97 -15.60
N GLY A 140 -6.27 -1.74 -14.90
CA GLY A 140 -6.03 -3.18 -14.65
C GLY A 140 -5.00 -3.50 -13.57
N VAL A 141 -4.39 -2.49 -12.93
CA VAL A 141 -3.53 -2.69 -11.75
C VAL A 141 -4.40 -3.22 -10.60
N VAL A 142 -3.90 -4.17 -9.82
CA VAL A 142 -4.66 -4.79 -8.71
C VAL A 142 -3.91 -4.80 -7.39
N GLY A 143 -2.62 -4.47 -7.44
CA GLY A 143 -1.81 -4.37 -6.24
C GLY A 143 -0.41 -3.85 -6.53
N LEU A 144 0.40 -3.93 -5.49
CA LEU A 144 1.80 -3.58 -5.55
C LEU A 144 2.62 -4.58 -4.75
N LYS A 145 3.90 -4.70 -5.09
CA LYS A 145 4.87 -5.49 -4.34
C LYS A 145 6.25 -4.86 -4.41
N HIS A 146 6.99 -5.01 -3.34
CA HIS A 146 8.43 -4.91 -3.38
C HIS A 146 9.00 -6.25 -3.86
N LEU A 147 10.05 -6.24 -4.67
CA LEU A 147 10.71 -7.43 -5.16
C LEU A 147 12.06 -7.63 -4.49
N ASN A 148 12.56 -8.87 -4.50
CA ASN A 148 13.85 -9.25 -3.92
C ASN A 148 15.04 -8.58 -4.61
N ASN A 149 14.87 -8.07 -5.84
CA ASN A 149 15.89 -7.33 -6.57
C ASN A 149 15.88 -5.82 -6.27
N GLY A 150 14.96 -5.34 -5.42
CA GLY A 150 14.84 -3.93 -5.09
C GLY A 150 13.72 -3.19 -5.82
N ASP A 151 13.09 -3.80 -6.82
CA ASP A 151 12.07 -3.12 -7.62
C ASP A 151 10.76 -2.95 -6.85
N PHE A 152 10.14 -1.80 -7.05
CA PHE A 152 8.79 -1.50 -6.58
C PHE A 152 7.83 -1.55 -7.76
N VAL A 153 6.98 -2.59 -7.81
CA VAL A 153 6.17 -2.91 -8.98
C VAL A 153 4.68 -2.82 -8.67
N LEU A 154 3.96 -2.09 -9.52
CA LEU A 154 2.52 -2.22 -9.66
C LEU A 154 2.22 -3.37 -10.62
N TYR A 155 1.35 -4.30 -10.24
CA TYR A 155 1.03 -5.47 -11.06
C TYR A 155 -0.47 -5.57 -11.36
N ASN A 156 -0.78 -6.22 -12.48
CA ASN A 156 -2.13 -6.50 -12.93
C ASN A 156 -2.60 -7.89 -12.44
N ALA A 157 -3.91 -8.17 -12.58
CA ALA A 157 -4.48 -9.50 -12.33
C ALA A 157 -3.84 -10.59 -13.22
#